data_AF-A0A833X9Y2-F1
#
_entry.id   AF-A0A833X9Y2-F1
#
_cell.length_a   1.000
_cell.length_b   1.000
_cell.length_c   1.000
_cell.angle_alpha   90.00
_cell.angle_beta   90.00
_cell.angle_gamma   90.00
#
_symmetry.space_group_name_H-M   'P 1'
#
loop_
_entity.id
_entity.type
_entity.pdbx_description
1 polymer ?
#
loop_
_entity_poly.entity_id
_entity_poly.type
_entity_poly.pdbx_seq_one_letter_code
_entity_poly.pdbx_strand_id
1 'polypeptide(L)'
;MLESIESNPEFRVGQRVHAAGDPRRIGTVKYVGPIHGYSGTWVGVDWDDGEAKHDGSINGVRYFQARSDRSGSFVRAHNLSTGISLLQALELRYRGESTKEEEDEMYVLSASNKRVSVQLLGKDKIQHMLSQFEELTSAAVSYMGVSTPGVPCHIGTIVPKLKELDLTGNLLSEWKDVGTICGQLPALAALNISNNLMLLEICGLPQLKAIRILVINNTGINWSQIEILKDSLPAIEELHLMGNNISTIQPSSSFVVRGFDSLRLLNLEDNCIAEWDEILKLSWLRSLEQLHLNKNNLNRIYYPDNDRMDEFLGGNESQKESYMPFKNLCSLLLGGNNIMDLASVDSLNAFPKLVDIRLSRNPVADPGQGGIPRFVLIARLSKVEILNGSEVSPRDRKDSEIRYIRLVMSELHENPEEIKQLHPRYAELKISHGIEDERPSVGAAGPQKMASGLLSITLKCVGASIGEKPPLTKKLPATTTVGKLKILCESFFKLKSIKPKLFLQEEGSPLPILLEDEMASLMDLGIGNESIILLDEES
;
A
#
# COMPACT_ATOMS: atom_id res chain seq x y z
N MET A 1 48.12 39.52 -23.87
CA MET A 1 47.71 38.82 -22.64
C MET A 1 46.35 39.38 -22.26
N LEU A 2 45.30 38.70 -22.69
CA LEU A 2 43.93 38.92 -22.20
C LEU A 2 43.53 37.60 -21.57
N GLU A 3 43.18 37.68 -20.30
CA GLU A 3 42.87 36.60 -19.40
C GLU A 3 41.77 35.71 -19.98
N SER A 4 42.01 34.41 -19.90
CA SER A 4 41.02 33.37 -20.06
C SER A 4 39.89 33.63 -19.09
N ILE A 5 38.71 33.97 -19.62
CA ILE A 5 37.45 33.85 -18.89
C ILE A 5 37.31 32.36 -18.56
N GLU A 6 37.67 31.99 -17.33
CA GLU A 6 37.32 30.70 -16.76
C GLU A 6 35.80 30.60 -16.82
N SER A 7 35.30 29.78 -17.75
CA SER A 7 33.90 29.39 -17.81
C SER A 7 33.61 28.60 -16.55
N ASN A 8 33.11 29.29 -15.53
CA ASN A 8 32.52 28.67 -14.35
C ASN A 8 31.52 27.61 -14.85
N PRO A 9 31.67 26.31 -14.52
CA PRO A 9 30.79 25.32 -15.09
C PRO A 9 29.37 25.57 -14.57
N GLU A 10 28.44 25.78 -15.51
CA GLU A 10 27.00 25.98 -15.29
C GLU A 10 26.36 24.83 -14.47
N PHE A 11 27.06 23.70 -14.37
CA PHE A 11 26.68 22.50 -13.63
C PHE A 11 27.76 22.09 -12.64
N ARG A 12 27.34 21.54 -11.49
CA ARG A 12 28.25 20.97 -10.48
C ARG A 12 28.07 19.47 -10.38
N VAL A 13 29.15 18.73 -10.18
CA VAL A 13 29.06 17.28 -9.88
C VAL A 13 28.29 17.09 -8.57
N GLY A 14 27.34 16.15 -8.57
CA GLY A 14 26.40 15.92 -7.47
C GLY A 14 25.08 16.68 -7.61
N GLN A 15 25.00 17.70 -8.49
CA GLN A 15 23.78 18.47 -8.69
C GLN A 15 22.69 17.63 -9.36
N ARG A 16 21.45 17.81 -8.89
CA ARG A 16 20.23 17.26 -9.48
C ARG A 16 19.78 18.11 -10.67
N VAL A 17 19.45 17.46 -11.78
CA VAL A 17 19.03 18.09 -13.03
C VAL A 17 17.90 17.28 -13.67
N HIS A 18 17.14 17.91 -14.56
CA HIS A 18 16.22 17.18 -15.44
C HIS A 18 16.52 17.51 -16.91
N ALA A 19 16.02 16.68 -17.83
CA ALA A 19 16.13 16.95 -19.25
C ALA A 19 15.32 18.21 -19.63
N ALA A 20 15.87 19.04 -20.51
CA ALA A 20 15.14 20.18 -21.05
C ALA A 20 13.91 19.69 -21.83
N GLY A 21 12.73 20.23 -21.51
CA GLY A 21 11.47 19.81 -22.12
C GLY A 21 10.84 18.53 -21.53
N ASP A 22 11.53 17.84 -20.61
CA ASP A 22 10.98 16.69 -19.88
C ASP A 22 11.39 16.74 -18.40
N PRO A 23 10.59 17.42 -17.54
CA PRO A 23 10.85 17.53 -16.11
C PRO A 23 10.81 16.21 -15.33
N ARG A 24 10.22 15.16 -15.91
CA ARG A 24 10.13 13.84 -15.26
C ARG A 24 11.41 13.02 -15.46
N ARG A 25 12.20 13.33 -16.48
CA ARG A 25 13.49 12.71 -16.72
C ARG A 25 14.56 13.39 -15.85
N ILE A 26 14.68 12.92 -14.61
CA ILE A 26 15.57 13.46 -13.58
C ILE A 26 16.85 12.61 -13.46
N GLY A 27 17.97 13.26 -13.17
CA GLY A 27 19.23 12.58 -12.91
C GLY A 27 20.22 13.42 -12.10
N THR A 28 21.38 12.83 -11.83
CA THR A 28 22.48 13.45 -11.10
C THR A 28 23.65 13.70 -12.03
N VAL A 29 24.21 14.92 -12.00
CA VAL A 29 25.45 15.23 -12.70
C VAL A 29 26.62 14.46 -12.06
N LYS A 30 27.28 13.60 -12.83
CA LYS A 30 28.45 12.81 -12.41
C LYS A 30 29.76 13.29 -13.02
N TYR A 31 29.71 14.03 -14.11
CA TYR A 31 30.90 14.51 -14.82
C TYR A 31 30.61 15.86 -15.51
N VAL A 32 31.57 16.77 -15.48
CA VAL A 32 31.56 17.99 -16.29
C VAL A 32 32.95 18.19 -16.87
N GLY A 33 33.08 18.13 -18.20
CA GLY A 33 34.38 18.27 -18.84
C GLY A 33 34.45 17.81 -20.30
N PRO A 34 35.65 17.84 -20.90
CA PRO A 34 35.88 17.39 -22.26
C PRO A 34 35.85 15.85 -22.39
N ILE A 35 35.33 15.35 -23.50
CA ILE A 35 35.34 13.90 -23.81
C ILE A 35 36.32 13.65 -24.97
N HIS A 36 37.08 12.57 -24.87
CA HIS A 36 38.06 12.19 -25.87
C HIS A 36 37.37 11.91 -27.20
N GLY A 37 37.81 12.59 -28.26
CA GLY A 37 37.21 12.50 -29.59
C GLY A 37 35.98 13.40 -29.82
N TYR A 38 35.54 14.18 -28.83
CA TYR A 38 34.40 15.10 -28.96
C TYR A 38 34.79 16.52 -28.55
N SER A 39 34.32 17.52 -29.30
CA SER A 39 34.62 18.93 -29.01
C SER A 39 33.73 19.52 -27.90
N GLY A 40 34.28 20.49 -27.18
CA GLY A 40 33.59 21.25 -26.13
C GLY A 40 33.34 20.48 -24.85
N THR A 41 32.69 21.15 -23.90
CA THR A 41 32.32 20.59 -22.59
C THR A 41 31.05 19.75 -22.70
N TRP A 42 31.05 18.63 -21.97
CA TRP A 42 29.92 17.72 -21.85
C TRP A 42 29.56 17.54 -20.38
N VAL A 43 28.28 17.29 -20.13
CA VAL A 43 27.74 16.95 -18.82
C VAL A 43 27.39 15.47 -18.84
N GLY A 44 28.09 14.66 -18.03
CA GLY A 44 27.73 13.28 -17.77
C GLY A 44 26.65 13.24 -16.69
N VAL A 45 25.49 12.69 -17.03
CA VAL A 45 24.33 12.55 -16.14
C VAL A 45 24.03 11.08 -15.95
N ASP A 46 23.82 10.69 -14.70
CA ASP A 46 23.30 9.38 -14.30
C ASP A 46 21.80 9.56 -14.00
N TRP A 47 20.95 9.03 -14.88
CA TRP A 47 19.49 9.18 -14.79
C TRP A 47 18.92 8.25 -13.73
N ASP A 48 17.92 8.72 -13.01
CA ASP A 48 17.26 7.93 -11.97
C ASP A 48 16.50 6.75 -12.59
N ASP A 49 15.75 7.03 -13.66
CA ASP A 49 14.87 6.07 -14.32
C ASP A 49 15.07 6.03 -15.84
N GLY A 50 14.68 4.91 -16.45
CA GLY A 50 14.69 4.68 -17.90
C GLY A 50 16.03 4.18 -18.47
N GLU A 51 15.99 3.67 -19.70
CA GLU A 51 17.21 3.28 -20.42
C GLU A 51 17.90 4.51 -21.05
N ALA A 52 19.15 4.69 -20.66
CA ALA A 52 20.11 5.61 -21.22
C ALA A 52 21.15 4.84 -22.07
N LYS A 53 22.31 5.46 -22.33
CA LYS A 53 23.20 5.01 -23.41
C LYS A 53 24.39 4.17 -22.93
N HIS A 54 24.93 4.45 -21.75
CA HIS A 54 26.21 3.89 -21.32
C HIS A 54 26.38 3.86 -19.80
N ASP A 55 27.42 3.17 -19.34
CA ASP A 55 27.83 3.01 -17.95
C ASP A 55 28.70 4.18 -17.40
N GLY A 56 28.90 5.21 -18.22
CA GLY A 56 29.78 6.36 -17.93
C GLY A 56 31.14 6.28 -18.63
N SER A 57 31.34 5.30 -19.51
CA SER A 57 32.47 5.21 -20.42
C SER A 57 32.11 5.45 -21.89
N ILE A 58 33.05 5.97 -22.67
CA ILE A 58 32.98 6.10 -24.13
C ILE A 58 34.29 5.61 -24.72
N ASN A 59 34.23 4.75 -25.75
CA ASN A 59 35.40 4.25 -26.49
C ASN A 59 36.52 3.69 -25.58
N GLY A 60 36.15 2.99 -24.51
CA GLY A 60 37.09 2.41 -23.54
C GLY A 60 37.66 3.39 -22.50
N VAL A 61 37.30 4.67 -22.54
CA VAL A 61 37.68 5.67 -21.53
C VAL A 61 36.51 5.89 -20.58
N ARG A 62 36.74 5.69 -19.27
CA ARG A 62 35.73 5.94 -18.22
C ARG A 62 35.84 7.36 -17.69
N TYR A 63 34.73 8.08 -17.68
CA TYR A 63 34.63 9.45 -17.14
C TYR A 63 33.90 9.48 -15.80
N PHE A 64 32.90 8.61 -15.63
CA PHE A 64 32.21 8.40 -14.38
C PHE A 64 31.70 6.95 -14.28
N GLN A 65 31.22 6.57 -13.10
CA GLN A 65 30.52 5.31 -12.87
C GLN A 65 29.03 5.61 -12.72
N ALA A 66 28.23 5.12 -13.66
CA ALA A 66 26.76 5.19 -13.60
C ALA A 66 26.21 4.05 -12.73
N ARG A 67 24.96 4.19 -12.25
CA ARG A 67 24.28 3.18 -11.42
C ARG A 67 23.99 1.87 -12.17
N SER A 68 23.86 1.91 -13.48
CA SER A 68 23.72 0.73 -14.34
C SER A 68 24.44 0.93 -15.67
N ASP A 69 24.57 -0.17 -16.44
CA ASP A 69 25.21 -0.14 -17.76
C ASP A 69 24.46 0.73 -18.78
N ARG A 70 23.22 1.12 -18.45
CA ARG A 70 22.34 1.93 -19.28
C ARG A 70 21.66 3.04 -18.49
N SER A 71 22.31 3.64 -17.49
CA SER A 71 21.75 4.82 -16.80
C SER A 71 22.49 6.12 -17.11
N GLY A 72 23.69 6.05 -17.68
CA GLY A 72 24.49 7.22 -18.04
C GLY A 72 24.16 7.80 -19.43
N SER A 73 24.21 9.13 -19.53
CA SER A 73 24.28 9.87 -20.79
C SER A 73 25.30 11.01 -20.71
N PHE A 74 26.02 11.29 -21.78
CA PHE A 74 26.70 12.58 -21.99
C PHE A 74 25.80 13.50 -22.81
N VAL A 75 25.51 14.67 -22.27
CA VAL A 75 24.60 15.66 -22.85
C VAL A 75 25.24 17.04 -22.89
N ARG A 76 24.69 17.93 -23.73
CA ARG A 76 25.06 19.35 -23.77
C ARG A 76 24.26 20.11 -22.71
N ALA A 77 24.87 21.17 -22.18
CA ALA A 77 24.28 22.05 -21.17
C ALA A 77 22.84 22.51 -21.51
N HIS A 78 22.59 22.95 -22.74
CA HIS A 78 21.27 23.42 -23.18
C HIS A 78 20.18 22.33 -23.22
N ASN A 79 20.55 21.05 -23.12
CA ASN A 79 19.60 19.94 -23.03
C ASN A 79 19.26 19.57 -21.58
N LEU A 80 19.76 20.34 -20.60
CA LEU A 80 19.52 20.16 -19.18
C LEU A 80 18.94 21.42 -18.56
N SER A 81 18.18 21.23 -17.50
CA SER A 81 17.69 22.28 -16.62
C SER A 81 18.28 22.09 -15.23
N THR A 82 18.79 23.18 -14.64
CA THR A 82 19.24 23.25 -13.24
C THR A 82 18.08 23.42 -12.26
N GLY A 83 16.85 23.53 -12.77
CA GLY A 83 15.66 23.78 -11.99
C GLY A 83 15.41 25.26 -11.68
N ILE A 84 14.35 25.48 -10.91
CA ILE A 84 13.82 26.78 -10.51
C ILE A 84 13.61 26.84 -9.00
N SER A 85 13.39 28.04 -8.46
CA SER A 85 13.00 28.18 -7.06
C SER A 85 11.56 27.73 -6.81
N LEU A 86 11.26 27.34 -5.57
CA LEU A 86 9.89 27.01 -5.15
C LEU A 86 8.90 28.14 -5.48
N LEU A 87 9.27 29.39 -5.23
CA LEU A 87 8.41 30.52 -5.56
C LEU A 87 8.15 30.64 -7.05
N GLN A 88 9.18 30.48 -7.90
CA GLN A 88 9.00 30.47 -9.36
C GLN A 88 8.09 29.33 -9.81
N ALA A 89 8.18 28.14 -9.20
CA ALA A 89 7.29 27.03 -9.51
C ALA A 89 5.83 27.35 -9.12
N LEU A 90 5.61 27.92 -7.94
CA LEU A 90 4.30 28.39 -7.50
C LEU A 90 3.75 29.48 -8.43
N GLU A 91 4.59 30.43 -8.85
CA GLU A 91 4.21 31.45 -9.82
C GLU A 91 3.88 30.83 -11.19
N LEU A 92 4.70 29.93 -11.72
CA LEU A 92 4.40 29.29 -13.00
C LEU A 92 3.10 28.48 -12.95
N ARG A 93 2.87 27.73 -11.87
CA ARG A 93 1.69 26.87 -11.71
C ARG A 93 0.40 27.65 -11.48
N TYR A 94 0.45 28.68 -10.63
CA TYR A 94 -0.75 29.36 -10.13
C TYR A 94 -0.93 30.78 -10.69
N ARG A 95 0.05 31.33 -11.43
CA ARG A 95 -0.01 32.66 -12.07
C ARG A 95 -0.23 32.61 -13.59
N GLY A 96 0.04 31.47 -14.24
CA GLY A 96 0.01 31.30 -15.69
C GLY A 96 -1.38 31.03 -16.29
N GLU A 97 -1.49 31.10 -17.62
CA GLU A 97 -2.61 30.50 -18.37
C GLU A 97 -2.33 28.99 -18.45
N SER A 98 -3.09 28.20 -17.70
CA SER A 98 -2.94 26.75 -17.61
C SER A 98 -3.24 26.05 -18.94
N THR A 99 -2.47 25.01 -19.25
CA THR A 99 -2.84 24.05 -20.31
C THR A 99 -3.90 23.07 -19.79
N LYS A 100 -4.67 22.43 -20.69
CA LYS A 100 -5.73 21.48 -20.29
C LYS A 100 -5.24 20.30 -19.46
N GLU A 101 -4.01 19.84 -19.69
CA GLU A 101 -3.37 18.77 -18.91
C GLU A 101 -2.99 19.25 -17.50
N GLU A 102 -2.58 20.52 -17.37
CA GLU A 102 -2.33 21.16 -16.07
C GLU A 102 -3.63 21.49 -15.32
N GLU A 103 -4.73 21.76 -16.02
CA GLU A 103 -6.07 21.96 -15.43
C GLU A 103 -6.61 20.70 -14.75
N ASP A 104 -6.38 19.51 -15.34
CA ASP A 104 -6.78 18.22 -14.76
C ASP A 104 -5.99 17.88 -13.48
N GLU A 105 -4.76 18.39 -13.35
CA GLU A 105 -3.94 18.30 -12.14
C GLU A 105 -4.10 19.51 -11.18
N MET A 106 -4.85 20.55 -11.58
CA MET A 106 -5.09 21.77 -10.80
C MET A 106 -6.42 21.66 -10.06
N TYR A 107 -6.40 21.05 -8.89
CA TYR A 107 -7.51 21.15 -7.94
C TYR A 107 -7.10 21.99 -6.73
N VAL A 108 -8.01 22.86 -6.29
CA VAL A 108 -7.93 23.48 -4.97
C VAL A 108 -8.96 22.79 -4.10
N LEU A 109 -8.57 22.35 -2.91
CA LEU A 109 -9.53 21.88 -1.92
C LEU A 109 -10.21 23.10 -1.30
N SER A 110 -11.54 23.17 -1.40
CA SER A 110 -12.31 24.17 -0.67
C SER A 110 -12.08 24.02 0.85
N ALA A 111 -12.48 25.01 1.64
CA ALA A 111 -12.54 24.90 3.10
C ALA A 111 -13.35 23.68 3.61
N SER A 112 -14.08 22.99 2.73
CA SER A 112 -14.84 21.75 2.97
C SER A 112 -14.22 20.49 2.33
N ASN A 113 -12.94 20.52 1.95
CA ASN A 113 -12.20 19.40 1.36
C ASN A 113 -12.76 18.85 0.04
N LYS A 114 -13.45 19.69 -0.74
CA LYS A 114 -13.95 19.33 -2.07
C LYS A 114 -12.98 19.81 -3.14
N ARG A 115 -12.66 18.96 -4.13
CA ARG A 115 -11.86 19.34 -5.30
C ARG A 115 -12.63 20.37 -6.14
N VAL A 116 -12.05 21.54 -6.33
CA VAL A 116 -12.57 22.62 -7.17
C VAL A 116 -11.59 22.84 -8.32
N SER A 117 -12.08 22.68 -9.57
CA SER A 117 -11.33 23.03 -10.78
C SER A 117 -11.34 24.54 -10.96
N VAL A 118 -10.17 25.11 -11.29
CA VAL A 118 -10.00 26.56 -11.43
C VAL A 118 -10.12 26.93 -12.91
N GLN A 119 -11.25 27.50 -13.32
CA GLN A 119 -11.37 28.21 -14.60
C GLN A 119 -11.32 29.72 -14.35
N LEU A 120 -10.45 30.45 -15.06
CA LEU A 120 -10.35 31.91 -14.92
C LEU A 120 -10.34 32.63 -16.27
N LEU A 121 -11.26 33.59 -16.41
CA LEU A 121 -11.37 34.57 -17.50
C LEU A 121 -10.92 35.95 -17.01
N GLY A 122 -10.13 36.68 -17.81
CA GLY A 122 -10.11 38.15 -17.81
C GLY A 122 -9.18 38.89 -16.82
N LYS A 123 -9.02 40.21 -17.05
CA LYS A 123 -7.86 41.07 -16.72
C LYS A 123 -7.72 41.62 -15.27
N ASP A 124 -8.51 41.18 -14.29
CA ASP A 124 -8.38 41.57 -12.87
C ASP A 124 -7.39 40.67 -12.08
N LYS A 125 -6.38 40.14 -12.78
CA LYS A 125 -5.54 39.02 -12.33
C LYS A 125 -4.63 39.36 -11.15
N ILE A 126 -3.93 40.50 -11.10
CA ILE A 126 -2.80 40.68 -10.14
C ILE A 126 -3.25 40.82 -8.67
N GLN A 127 -4.24 41.69 -8.39
CA GLN A 127 -4.72 41.91 -7.02
C GLN A 127 -5.48 40.69 -6.49
N HIS A 128 -6.29 40.05 -7.36
CA HIS A 128 -7.02 38.82 -7.04
C HIS A 128 -6.07 37.62 -6.85
N MET A 129 -5.01 37.51 -7.66
CA MET A 129 -3.98 36.47 -7.53
C MET A 129 -3.16 36.60 -6.25
N LEU A 130 -2.76 37.83 -5.86
CA LEU A 130 -2.06 38.04 -4.58
C LEU A 130 -2.96 37.64 -3.40
N SER A 131 -4.25 37.97 -3.43
CA SER A 131 -5.20 37.47 -2.43
C SER A 131 -5.40 35.94 -2.49
N GLN A 132 -5.26 35.31 -3.67
CA GLN A 132 -5.34 33.86 -3.79
C GLN A 132 -4.12 33.15 -3.20
N PHE A 133 -2.91 33.69 -3.35
CA PHE A 133 -1.71 33.15 -2.71
C PHE A 133 -1.75 33.31 -1.19
N GLU A 134 -2.25 34.45 -0.68
CA GLU A 134 -2.42 34.67 0.75
C GLU A 134 -3.40 33.69 1.40
N GLU A 135 -4.45 33.27 0.67
CA GLU A 135 -5.43 32.27 1.12
C GLU A 135 -5.08 30.83 0.73
N LEU A 136 -3.96 30.59 0.04
CA LEU A 136 -3.59 29.25 -0.43
C LEU A 136 -3.23 28.36 0.76
N THR A 137 -3.98 27.27 0.92
CA THR A 137 -3.79 26.31 2.04
C THR A 137 -3.16 25.00 1.60
N SER A 138 -3.23 24.65 0.32
CA SER A 138 -2.62 23.44 -0.24
C SER A 138 -2.05 23.77 -1.62
N ALA A 139 -0.83 23.32 -1.90
CA ALA A 139 -0.14 23.54 -3.16
C ALA A 139 0.59 22.29 -3.63
N ALA A 140 0.56 22.03 -4.93
CA ALA A 140 1.30 20.94 -5.56
C ALA A 140 2.07 21.48 -6.77
N VAL A 141 3.38 21.29 -6.75
CA VAL A 141 4.32 21.71 -7.81
C VAL A 141 5.19 20.53 -8.21
N SER A 142 4.55 19.38 -8.41
CA SER A 142 5.21 18.12 -8.74
C SER A 142 5.87 18.17 -10.12
N TYR A 143 7.09 17.66 -10.22
CA TYR A 143 7.85 17.64 -11.48
C TYR A 143 7.96 19.00 -12.16
N MET A 144 8.11 20.09 -11.39
CA MET A 144 8.33 21.44 -11.94
C MET A 144 9.81 21.85 -11.91
N GLY A 145 10.69 20.95 -11.48
CA GLY A 145 12.12 21.20 -11.40
C GLY A 145 12.50 22.10 -10.21
N VAL A 146 11.76 22.08 -9.11
CA VAL A 146 12.14 22.85 -7.90
C VAL A 146 13.48 22.35 -7.39
N SER A 147 14.52 23.18 -7.44
CA SER A 147 15.88 22.83 -7.02
C SER A 147 16.38 23.65 -5.82
N THR A 148 15.67 24.71 -5.44
CA THR A 148 16.07 25.59 -4.35
C THR A 148 14.86 26.20 -3.62
N PRO A 149 14.97 26.45 -2.30
CA PRO A 149 14.00 27.25 -1.56
C PRO A 149 13.88 28.69 -2.11
N GLY A 150 14.84 29.19 -2.88
CA GLY A 150 14.87 30.57 -3.32
C GLY A 150 15.31 31.54 -2.21
N VAL A 151 14.90 32.80 -2.33
CA VAL A 151 15.29 33.87 -1.39
C VAL A 151 14.59 33.66 -0.04
N PRO A 152 15.32 33.68 1.09
CA PRO A 152 14.72 33.57 2.42
C PRO A 152 13.61 34.59 2.67
N CYS A 153 12.60 34.19 3.44
CA CYS A 153 11.42 34.97 3.86
C CYS A 153 10.45 35.40 2.73
N HIS A 154 10.78 35.21 1.45
CA HIS A 154 9.88 35.59 0.36
C HIS A 154 8.66 34.66 0.28
N ILE A 155 8.85 33.34 0.42
CA ILE A 155 7.75 32.38 0.30
C ILE A 155 6.73 32.58 1.42
N GLY A 156 7.20 32.72 2.67
CA GLY A 156 6.33 32.92 3.83
C GLY A 156 5.51 34.21 3.78
N THR A 157 5.97 35.22 3.02
CA THR A 157 5.23 36.46 2.80
C THR A 157 4.12 36.29 1.76
N ILE A 158 4.34 35.44 0.74
CA ILE A 158 3.44 35.28 -0.40
C ILE A 158 2.37 34.22 -0.11
N VAL A 159 2.74 33.12 0.56
CA VAL A 159 1.84 32.00 0.90
C VAL A 159 1.83 31.69 2.41
N PRO A 160 1.46 32.65 3.27
CA PRO A 160 1.54 32.51 4.72
C PRO A 160 0.62 31.42 5.31
N LYS A 161 -0.48 31.08 4.63
CA LYS A 161 -1.50 30.14 5.11
C LYS A 161 -1.32 28.70 4.60
N LEU A 162 -0.22 28.41 3.90
CA LEU A 162 0.01 27.10 3.30
C LEU A 162 0.18 26.03 4.38
N LYS A 163 -0.67 25.01 4.32
CA LYS A 163 -0.72 23.87 5.25
C LYS A 163 -0.23 22.58 4.63
N GLU A 164 -0.36 22.44 3.32
CA GLU A 164 0.03 21.25 2.57
C GLU A 164 0.88 21.65 1.38
N LEU A 165 2.01 20.98 1.19
CA LEU A 165 2.91 21.23 0.08
C LEU A 165 3.39 19.91 -0.53
N ASP A 166 3.11 19.72 -1.81
CA ASP A 166 3.61 18.61 -2.61
C ASP A 166 4.73 19.06 -3.55
N LEU A 167 5.93 18.52 -3.32
CA LEU A 167 7.16 18.72 -4.06
C LEU A 167 7.63 17.41 -4.73
N THR A 168 6.72 16.48 -5.01
CA THR A 168 7.04 15.19 -5.60
C THR A 168 7.83 15.34 -6.90
N GLY A 169 8.92 14.58 -7.05
CA GLY A 169 9.65 14.49 -8.31
C GLY A 169 10.33 15.79 -8.72
N ASN A 170 10.86 16.53 -7.74
CA ASN A 170 11.62 17.74 -8.00
C ASN A 170 13.13 17.46 -7.89
N LEU A 171 13.94 18.52 -7.82
CA LEU A 171 15.40 18.46 -7.84
C LEU A 171 16.02 18.74 -6.46
N LEU A 172 15.22 18.74 -5.39
CA LEU A 172 15.74 18.89 -4.03
C LEU A 172 16.53 17.64 -3.65
N SER A 173 17.66 17.83 -2.96
CA SER A 173 18.49 16.73 -2.46
C SER A 173 19.06 16.96 -1.06
N GLU A 174 19.14 18.22 -0.61
CA GLU A 174 19.67 18.58 0.70
C GLU A 174 18.56 18.80 1.73
N TRP A 175 18.72 18.22 2.93
CA TRP A 175 17.78 18.42 4.05
C TRP A 175 17.75 19.86 4.57
N LYS A 176 18.84 20.60 4.42
CA LYS A 176 18.91 22.03 4.76
C LYS A 176 17.89 22.85 3.97
N ASP A 177 17.69 22.52 2.69
CA ASP A 177 16.72 23.21 1.84
C ASP A 177 15.30 22.92 2.29
N VAL A 178 15.01 21.66 2.63
CA VAL A 178 13.72 21.25 3.25
C VAL A 178 13.47 22.04 4.53
N GLY A 179 14.46 22.11 5.43
CA GLY A 179 14.39 22.92 6.64
C GLY A 179 14.15 24.40 6.38
N THR A 180 14.75 24.95 5.32
CA THR A 180 14.58 26.35 4.91
C THR A 180 13.18 26.62 4.36
N ILE A 181 12.58 25.67 3.63
CA ILE A 181 11.19 25.76 3.17
C ILE A 181 10.24 25.73 4.35
N CYS A 182 10.36 24.72 5.22
CA CYS A 182 9.49 24.58 6.38
C CYS A 182 9.63 25.75 7.37
N GLY A 183 10.84 26.28 7.56
CA GLY A 183 11.07 27.45 8.42
C GLY A 183 10.39 28.73 7.92
N GLN A 184 10.12 28.84 6.62
CA GLN A 184 9.38 29.97 6.03
C GLN A 184 7.86 29.76 6.07
N LEU A 185 7.38 28.55 6.31
CA LEU A 185 5.98 28.15 6.22
C LEU A 185 5.48 27.63 7.58
N PRO A 186 5.17 28.52 8.54
CA PRO A 186 4.84 28.12 9.91
C PRO A 186 3.53 27.33 10.04
N ALA A 187 2.63 27.43 9.07
CA ALA A 187 1.36 26.70 9.04
C ALA A 187 1.47 25.32 8.35
N LEU A 188 2.63 24.98 7.76
CA LEU A 188 2.82 23.76 7.00
C LEU A 188 2.78 22.54 7.92
N ALA A 189 1.77 21.70 7.70
CA ALA A 189 1.51 20.49 8.48
C ALA A 189 1.72 19.21 7.66
N ALA A 190 1.53 19.25 6.33
CA ALA A 190 1.78 18.12 5.45
C ALA A 190 2.80 18.48 4.38
N LEU A 191 3.84 17.67 4.27
CA LEU A 191 4.89 17.84 3.28
C LEU A 191 5.12 16.53 2.53
N ASN A 192 5.04 16.59 1.20
CA ASN A 192 5.40 15.49 0.33
C ASN A 192 6.64 15.87 -0.49
N ILE A 193 7.73 15.13 -0.32
CA ILE A 193 8.97 15.27 -1.12
C ILE A 193 9.31 13.95 -1.82
N SER A 194 8.32 13.11 -2.09
CA SER A 194 8.52 11.82 -2.75
C SER A 194 9.26 11.95 -4.07
N ASN A 195 9.97 10.91 -4.50
CA ASN A 195 10.75 10.90 -5.75
C ASN A 195 11.79 12.04 -5.85
N ASN A 196 12.29 12.55 -4.73
CA ASN A 196 13.48 13.40 -4.68
C ASN A 196 14.62 12.57 -4.08
N LEU A 197 15.71 12.34 -4.82
CA LEU A 197 16.86 11.60 -4.31
C LEU A 197 17.60 12.41 -3.25
N MET A 198 17.35 12.10 -1.98
CA MET A 198 17.88 12.85 -0.84
C MET A 198 19.27 12.36 -0.43
N LEU A 199 20.11 13.28 0.04
CA LEU A 199 21.39 12.92 0.66
C LEU A 199 21.16 12.17 1.97
N LEU A 200 22.01 11.18 2.22
CA LEU A 200 22.00 10.38 3.45
C LEU A 200 22.52 11.15 4.66
N GLU A 201 23.32 12.19 4.43
CA GLU A 201 23.78 13.10 5.48
C GLU A 201 22.70 14.14 5.75
N ILE A 202 22.12 14.09 6.94
CA ILE A 202 21.12 15.07 7.39
C ILE A 202 21.83 16.20 8.12
N CYS A 203 21.90 17.36 7.47
CA CYS A 203 22.53 18.56 8.02
C CYS A 203 21.59 19.76 7.89
N GLY A 204 21.61 20.63 8.90
CA GLY A 204 20.89 21.91 8.87
C GLY A 204 19.37 21.79 8.95
N LEU A 205 18.81 20.67 9.43
CA LEU A 205 17.37 20.49 9.62
C LEU A 205 16.94 20.98 11.02
N PRO A 206 16.15 22.07 11.13
CA PRO A 206 15.65 22.54 12.41
C PRO A 206 14.53 21.66 12.96
N GLN A 207 14.07 21.95 14.18
CA GLN A 207 12.87 21.33 14.77
C GLN A 207 11.62 21.73 13.99
N LEU A 208 11.03 20.80 13.25
CA LEU A 208 9.84 21.01 12.42
C LEU A 208 8.57 20.72 13.22
N LYS A 209 8.29 21.58 14.20
CA LYS A 209 7.19 21.37 15.18
C LYS A 209 5.78 21.35 14.59
N ALA A 210 5.60 21.91 13.39
CA ALA A 210 4.29 22.00 12.73
C ALA A 210 3.97 20.77 11.86
N ILE A 211 4.99 20.03 11.41
CA ILE A 211 4.84 18.92 10.47
C ILE A 211 4.23 17.72 11.19
N ARG A 212 3.08 17.27 10.68
CA ARG A 212 2.31 16.10 11.13
C ARG A 212 2.33 14.98 10.10
N ILE A 213 2.37 15.30 8.82
CA ILE A 213 2.41 14.33 7.73
C ILE A 213 3.67 14.57 6.92
N LEU A 214 4.50 13.53 6.80
CA LEU A 214 5.71 13.56 5.99
C LEU A 214 5.70 12.38 5.03
N VAL A 215 5.71 12.69 3.74
CA VAL A 215 5.75 11.69 2.65
C VAL A 215 7.11 11.77 1.96
N ILE A 216 7.92 10.73 2.14
CA ILE A 216 9.30 10.62 1.65
C ILE A 216 9.50 9.31 0.89
N ASN A 217 8.53 8.97 0.05
CA ASN A 217 8.54 7.76 -0.77
C ASN A 217 9.61 7.85 -1.87
N ASN A 218 10.29 6.75 -2.18
CA ASN A 218 11.32 6.67 -3.22
C ASN A 218 12.37 7.80 -3.13
N THR A 219 12.81 8.14 -1.92
CA THR A 219 13.82 9.20 -1.71
C THR A 219 15.23 8.65 -1.52
N GLY A 220 15.36 7.32 -1.38
CA GLY A 220 16.65 6.63 -1.22
C GLY A 220 17.19 6.63 0.20
N ILE A 221 16.40 7.11 1.17
CA ILE A 221 16.77 7.10 2.59
C ILE A 221 16.66 5.69 3.19
N ASN A 222 17.44 5.42 4.23
CA ASN A 222 17.31 4.19 5.02
C ASN A 222 16.88 4.50 6.47
N TRP A 223 16.71 3.44 7.27
CA TRP A 223 16.24 3.59 8.65
C TRP A 223 17.17 4.40 9.55
N SER A 224 18.48 4.37 9.32
CA SER A 224 19.43 5.18 10.09
C SER A 224 19.19 6.68 9.89
N GLN A 225 18.81 7.11 8.68
CA GLN A 225 18.38 8.50 8.46
C GLN A 225 17.07 8.81 9.18
N ILE A 226 16.12 7.87 9.20
CA ILE A 226 14.83 8.07 9.87
C ILE A 226 15.02 8.28 11.38
N GLU A 227 15.95 7.55 12.01
CA GLU A 227 16.31 7.77 13.41
C GLU A 227 16.89 9.17 13.68
N ILE A 228 17.61 9.75 12.72
CA ILE A 228 18.12 11.13 12.82
C ILE A 228 16.97 12.13 12.61
N LEU A 229 16.10 11.91 11.61
CA LEU A 229 14.95 12.76 11.31
C LEU A 229 13.94 12.80 12.46
N LYS A 230 13.81 11.69 13.21
CA LYS A 230 12.97 11.57 14.40
C LYS A 230 13.17 12.75 15.34
N ASP A 231 14.41 13.13 15.60
CA ASP A 231 14.72 14.21 16.53
C ASP A 231 14.22 15.56 16.03
N SER A 232 14.13 15.77 14.72
CA SER A 232 13.61 17.00 14.09
C SER A 232 12.09 17.01 13.92
N LEU A 233 11.39 15.90 14.16
CA LEU A 233 9.95 15.71 13.86
C LEU A 233 9.13 15.35 15.12
N PRO A 234 9.04 16.24 16.12
CA PRO A 234 8.45 15.90 17.42
C PRO A 234 6.91 15.69 17.39
N ALA A 235 6.22 16.20 16.38
CA ALA A 235 4.75 16.17 16.26
C ALA A 235 4.24 15.29 15.11
N ILE A 236 5.09 14.44 14.54
CA ILE A 236 4.74 13.62 13.38
C ILE A 236 3.67 12.58 13.75
N GLU A 237 2.64 12.51 12.92
CA GLU A 237 1.49 11.60 13.04
C GLU A 237 1.48 10.56 11.92
N GLU A 238 1.91 10.93 10.72
CA GLU A 238 1.93 10.04 9.56
C GLU A 238 3.28 10.12 8.84
N LEU A 239 3.93 8.97 8.68
CA LEU A 239 5.22 8.87 7.99
C LEU A 239 5.12 7.83 6.87
N HIS A 240 5.38 8.27 5.64
CA HIS A 240 5.33 7.41 4.46
C HIS A 240 6.72 7.23 3.85
N LEU A 241 7.15 5.98 3.79
CA LEU A 241 8.49 5.52 3.42
C LEU A 241 8.44 4.50 2.26
N MET A 242 7.40 4.57 1.42
CA MET A 242 7.19 3.58 0.38
C MET A 242 8.36 3.56 -0.61
N GLY A 243 8.82 2.37 -1.04
CA GLY A 243 9.76 2.27 -2.16
C GLY A 243 11.19 2.77 -1.86
N ASN A 244 11.60 2.77 -0.59
CA ASN A 244 12.96 3.21 -0.19
C ASN A 244 13.98 2.05 -0.10
N ASN A 245 13.59 0.83 -0.49
CA ASN A 245 14.43 -0.37 -0.41
C ASN A 245 14.91 -0.69 1.02
N ILE A 246 14.12 -0.34 2.04
CA ILE A 246 14.43 -0.60 3.44
C ILE A 246 14.31 -2.12 3.68
N SER A 247 15.39 -2.76 4.11
CA SER A 247 15.39 -4.17 4.49
C SER A 247 15.49 -4.39 6.00
N THR A 248 16.11 -3.45 6.72
CA THR A 248 16.34 -3.52 8.17
C THR A 248 15.93 -2.24 8.87
N ILE A 249 15.29 -2.38 10.03
CA ILE A 249 14.98 -1.32 10.98
C ILE A 249 16.10 -1.31 12.02
N GLN A 250 16.96 -0.28 11.96
CA GLN A 250 18.14 -0.16 12.82
C GLN A 250 18.00 1.06 13.75
N PRO A 251 17.53 0.86 15.00
CA PRO A 251 17.48 1.95 15.97
C PRO A 251 18.90 2.33 16.43
N SER A 252 19.14 3.61 16.69
CA SER A 252 20.50 4.12 16.99
C SER A 252 21.04 3.75 18.37
N SER A 253 20.16 3.56 19.36
CA SER A 253 20.55 3.51 20.79
C SER A 253 19.88 2.39 21.58
N SER A 254 19.06 1.55 20.94
CA SER A 254 18.26 0.50 21.59
C SER A 254 17.93 -0.64 20.63
N PHE A 255 17.44 -1.76 21.15
CA PHE A 255 16.93 -2.88 20.32
C PHE A 255 15.58 -2.56 19.66
N VAL A 256 14.83 -1.62 20.23
CA VAL A 256 13.52 -1.18 19.76
C VAL A 256 13.55 0.28 19.34
N VAL A 257 12.65 0.67 18.44
CA VAL A 257 12.45 2.06 18.05
C VAL A 257 11.76 2.79 19.20
N ARG A 258 12.38 3.87 19.66
CA ARG A 258 11.87 4.76 20.70
C ARG A 258 11.73 6.17 20.15
N GLY A 259 10.79 6.93 20.71
CA GLY A 259 10.35 8.22 20.19
C GLY A 259 9.14 8.04 19.28
N PHE A 260 8.89 9.02 18.39
CA PHE A 260 7.69 9.03 17.55
C PHE A 260 6.38 8.93 18.37
N ASP A 261 6.31 9.68 19.48
CA ASP A 261 5.23 9.57 20.47
C ASP A 261 3.83 9.89 19.91
N SER A 262 3.76 10.62 18.78
CA SER A 262 2.51 10.99 18.10
C SER A 262 2.25 10.17 16.84
N LEU A 263 3.14 9.25 16.44
CA LEU A 263 3.04 8.55 15.16
C LEU A 263 1.91 7.51 15.20
N ARG A 264 0.91 7.72 14.34
CA ARG A 264 -0.31 6.91 14.21
C ARG A 264 -0.28 6.03 12.97
N LEU A 265 0.33 6.50 11.89
CA LEU A 265 0.46 5.76 10.64
C LEU A 265 1.92 5.67 10.22
N LEU A 266 2.39 4.45 9.99
CA LEU A 266 3.68 4.19 9.37
C LEU A 266 3.48 3.37 8.11
N ASN A 267 3.83 3.96 6.96
CA ASN A 267 3.76 3.29 5.68
C ASN A 267 5.15 2.83 5.23
N LEU A 268 5.36 1.52 5.21
CA LEU A 268 6.55 0.82 4.76
C LEU A 268 6.26 -0.07 3.53
N GLU A 269 5.19 0.23 2.77
CA GLU A 269 4.86 -0.49 1.54
C GLU A 269 6.02 -0.49 0.53
N ASP A 270 6.13 -1.55 -0.27
CA ASP A 270 7.09 -1.63 -1.38
C ASP A 270 8.55 -1.47 -0.93
N ASN A 271 8.91 -2.15 0.15
CA ASN A 271 10.27 -2.19 0.67
C ASN A 271 10.79 -3.64 0.64
N CYS A 272 11.92 -3.92 1.29
CA CYS A 272 12.60 -5.20 1.19
C CYS A 272 12.65 -5.95 2.53
N ILE A 273 11.69 -5.72 3.43
CA ILE A 273 11.68 -6.34 4.76
C ILE A 273 11.25 -7.80 4.62
N ALA A 274 12.12 -8.72 5.04
CA ALA A 274 11.87 -10.17 4.94
C ALA A 274 11.55 -10.84 6.29
N GLU A 275 12.10 -10.29 7.37
CA GLU A 275 12.00 -10.86 8.72
C GLU A 275 11.02 -10.07 9.59
N TRP A 276 10.14 -10.77 10.29
CA TRP A 276 9.17 -10.15 11.21
C TRP A 276 9.85 -9.49 12.41
N ASP A 277 11.04 -9.96 12.79
CA ASP A 277 11.84 -9.42 13.90
C ASP A 277 12.19 -7.95 13.67
N GLU A 278 12.34 -7.52 12.41
CA GLU A 278 12.54 -6.11 12.06
C GLU A 278 11.29 -5.29 12.42
N ILE A 279 10.10 -5.82 12.14
CA ILE A 279 8.82 -5.19 12.47
C ILE A 279 8.61 -5.16 13.98
N LEU A 280 9.04 -6.19 14.71
CA LEU A 280 8.96 -6.22 16.17
C LEU A 280 9.73 -5.07 16.82
N LYS A 281 10.74 -4.49 16.18
CA LYS A 281 11.42 -3.30 16.70
C LYS A 281 10.49 -2.08 16.78
N LEU A 282 9.40 -2.05 16.00
CA LEU A 282 8.38 -1.00 16.00
C LEU A 282 7.30 -1.20 17.08
N SER A 283 7.32 -2.33 17.79
CA SER A 283 6.28 -2.71 18.76
C SER A 283 6.12 -1.74 19.94
N TRP A 284 7.13 -0.88 20.18
CA TRP A 284 7.16 0.13 21.24
C TRP A 284 6.52 1.46 20.86
N LEU A 285 6.11 1.64 19.59
CA LEU A 285 5.44 2.84 19.12
C LEU A 285 4.02 2.92 19.72
N ARG A 286 3.89 3.65 20.82
CA ARG A 286 2.70 3.66 21.67
C ARG A 286 1.45 4.22 20.98
N SER A 287 1.61 5.07 19.97
CA SER A 287 0.50 5.72 19.27
C SER A 287 0.20 5.08 17.92
N LEU A 288 0.95 4.06 17.51
CA LEU A 288 0.80 3.45 16.20
C LEU A 288 -0.53 2.71 16.10
N GLU A 289 -1.35 3.15 15.14
CA GLU A 289 -2.69 2.62 14.83
C GLU A 289 -2.68 1.84 13.52
N GLN A 290 -1.91 2.29 12.53
CA GLN A 290 -1.88 1.72 11.19
C GLN A 290 -0.45 1.43 10.76
N LEU A 291 -0.20 0.20 10.31
CA LEU A 291 1.10 -0.23 9.79
C LEU A 291 0.91 -0.84 8.41
N HIS A 292 1.46 -0.19 7.39
CA HIS A 292 1.38 -0.68 6.02
C HIS A 292 2.68 -1.37 5.64
N LEU A 293 2.59 -2.65 5.29
CA LEU A 293 3.69 -3.54 4.93
C LEU A 293 3.40 -4.29 3.64
N ASN A 294 2.50 -3.77 2.80
CA ASN A 294 2.22 -4.39 1.50
C ASN A 294 3.52 -4.46 0.67
N LYS A 295 3.63 -5.45 -0.23
CA LYS A 295 4.76 -5.59 -1.16
C LYS A 295 6.13 -5.58 -0.46
N ASN A 296 6.24 -6.33 0.62
CA ASN A 296 7.53 -6.65 1.25
C ASN A 296 7.82 -8.14 1.02
N ASN A 297 8.83 -8.68 1.70
CA ASN A 297 9.27 -10.06 1.54
C ASN A 297 8.94 -10.93 2.77
N LEU A 298 7.95 -10.55 3.58
CA LEU A 298 7.65 -11.21 4.85
C LEU A 298 7.17 -12.64 4.61
N ASN A 299 7.80 -13.60 5.28
CA ASN A 299 7.45 -15.03 5.15
C ASN A 299 6.57 -15.53 6.29
N ARG A 300 6.71 -14.96 7.49
CA ARG A 300 6.03 -15.39 8.71
C ARG A 300 5.67 -14.20 9.57
N ILE A 301 4.59 -14.33 10.34
CA ILE A 301 4.14 -13.36 11.34
C ILE A 301 3.97 -14.08 12.66
N TYR A 302 4.27 -13.38 13.75
CA TYR A 302 3.90 -13.83 15.08
C TYR A 302 3.68 -12.65 16.02
N TYR A 303 2.80 -12.82 16.99
CA TYR A 303 2.74 -11.90 18.12
C TYR A 303 3.80 -12.32 19.14
N PRO A 304 4.57 -11.38 19.69
CA PRO A 304 5.67 -11.72 20.59
C PRO A 304 5.13 -12.00 22.00
N ASP A 305 5.37 -13.21 22.50
CA ASP A 305 5.05 -13.59 23.89
C ASP A 305 6.00 -12.90 24.88
N ASN A 306 5.58 -12.74 26.14
CA ASN A 306 6.38 -12.07 27.18
C ASN A 306 7.80 -12.65 27.31
N ASP A 307 7.93 -13.98 27.33
CA ASP A 307 9.23 -14.65 27.45
C ASP A 307 10.15 -14.36 26.24
N ARG A 308 9.58 -14.34 25.03
CA ARG A 308 10.32 -14.02 23.80
C ARG A 308 10.72 -12.55 23.74
N MET A 309 9.91 -11.65 24.31
CA MET A 309 10.29 -10.25 24.42
C MET A 309 11.42 -10.03 25.42
N ASP A 310 11.43 -10.74 26.54
CA ASP A 310 12.54 -10.68 27.50
C ASP A 310 13.85 -11.22 26.90
N GLU A 311 13.77 -12.29 26.10
CA GLU A 311 14.90 -12.79 25.29
C GLU A 311 15.33 -11.78 24.22
N PHE A 312 14.39 -11.19 23.48
CA PHE A 312 14.64 -10.21 22.41
C PHE A 312 15.25 -8.90 22.95
N LEU A 313 14.84 -8.45 24.13
CA LEU A 313 15.35 -7.25 24.81
C LEU A 313 16.63 -7.52 25.61
N GLY A 314 17.14 -8.76 25.61
CA GLY A 314 18.42 -9.12 26.21
C GLY A 314 18.44 -9.07 27.74
N GLY A 315 17.30 -9.32 28.41
CA GLY A 315 17.18 -9.48 29.87
C GLY A 315 17.54 -8.27 30.76
N ASN A 316 18.07 -7.18 30.20
CA ASN A 316 18.59 -6.02 30.94
C ASN A 316 17.64 -4.82 30.99
N GLU A 317 16.54 -4.83 30.23
CA GLU A 317 15.52 -3.77 30.24
C GLU A 317 14.26 -4.19 31.02
N SER A 318 14.43 -4.75 32.21
CA SER A 318 13.32 -5.06 33.13
C SER A 318 12.68 -3.78 33.71
N GLN A 319 12.01 -2.99 32.87
CA GLN A 319 11.10 -1.96 33.35
C GLN A 319 9.71 -2.57 33.58
N LYS A 320 9.31 -2.58 34.86
CA LYS A 320 8.02 -3.03 35.44
C LYS A 320 6.78 -2.24 34.96
N GLU A 321 6.77 -1.72 33.75
CA GLU A 321 5.51 -1.26 33.13
C GLU A 321 4.86 -2.44 32.41
N SER A 322 3.53 -2.52 32.47
CA SER A 322 2.73 -3.48 31.70
C SER A 322 2.89 -3.17 30.21
N TYR A 323 3.99 -3.63 29.63
CA TYR A 323 4.32 -3.44 28.23
C TYR A 323 3.42 -4.34 27.39
N MET A 324 2.74 -3.74 26.41
CA MET A 324 1.87 -4.45 25.49
C MET A 324 2.31 -4.12 24.05
N PRO A 325 3.00 -5.05 23.36
CA PRO A 325 3.42 -4.88 21.97
C PRO A 325 2.25 -4.44 21.10
N PHE A 326 2.46 -3.42 20.27
CA PHE A 326 1.45 -2.94 19.32
C PHE A 326 0.08 -2.63 19.96
N LYS A 327 0.08 -2.06 21.18
CA LYS A 327 -1.14 -1.85 22.00
C LYS A 327 -2.31 -1.17 21.30
N ASN A 328 -2.02 -0.30 20.33
CA ASN A 328 -3.00 0.53 19.63
C ASN A 328 -3.17 0.16 18.15
N LEU A 329 -2.43 -0.83 17.65
CA LEU A 329 -2.47 -1.21 16.24
C LEU A 329 -3.84 -1.81 15.92
N CYS A 330 -4.57 -1.14 15.02
CA CYS A 330 -5.90 -1.53 14.58
C CYS A 330 -5.96 -1.91 13.10
N SER A 331 -5.02 -1.44 12.28
CA SER A 331 -4.88 -1.82 10.86
C SER A 331 -3.47 -2.32 10.55
N LEU A 332 -3.41 -3.49 9.92
CA LEU A 332 -2.17 -4.13 9.48
C LEU A 332 -2.31 -4.62 8.04
N LEU A 333 -1.65 -3.91 7.12
CA LEU A 333 -1.74 -4.21 5.69
C LEU A 333 -0.52 -5.03 5.24
N LEU A 334 -0.73 -6.29 4.87
CA LEU A 334 0.33 -7.27 4.56
C LEU A 334 0.21 -7.83 3.14
N GLY A 335 -0.52 -7.17 2.24
CA GLY A 335 -0.81 -7.70 0.91
C GLY A 335 0.43 -7.77 0.02
N GLY A 336 0.59 -8.85 -0.74
CA GLY A 336 1.76 -9.02 -1.62
C GLY A 336 3.06 -9.34 -0.89
N ASN A 337 2.99 -10.18 0.15
CA ASN A 337 4.15 -10.76 0.83
C ASN A 337 4.22 -12.28 0.52
N ASN A 338 5.10 -13.00 1.22
CA ASN A 338 5.38 -14.42 1.02
C ASN A 338 4.79 -15.30 2.14
N ILE A 339 3.69 -14.87 2.78
CA ILE A 339 3.10 -15.60 3.90
C ILE A 339 2.36 -16.83 3.38
N MET A 340 2.80 -18.02 3.79
CA MET A 340 2.23 -19.29 3.33
C MET A 340 1.52 -20.08 4.44
N ASP A 341 1.82 -19.80 5.70
CA ASP A 341 1.40 -20.63 6.83
C ASP A 341 0.15 -20.08 7.55
N LEU A 342 -0.70 -20.99 8.02
CA LEU A 342 -1.88 -20.64 8.81
C LEU A 342 -1.56 -20.16 10.22
N ALA A 343 -0.39 -20.52 10.77
CA ALA A 343 0.01 -20.06 12.10
C ALA A 343 0.24 -18.54 12.13
N SER A 344 0.77 -17.97 11.07
CA SER A 344 0.84 -16.52 10.85
C SER A 344 -0.54 -15.88 10.92
N VAL A 345 -1.54 -16.45 10.22
CA VAL A 345 -2.94 -15.97 10.26
C VAL A 345 -3.52 -16.07 11.67
N ASP A 346 -3.32 -17.18 12.36
CA ASP A 346 -3.81 -17.38 13.73
C ASP A 346 -3.19 -16.39 14.72
N SER A 347 -1.90 -16.10 14.56
CA SER A 347 -1.16 -15.19 15.45
C SER A 347 -1.71 -13.76 15.42
N LEU A 348 -2.38 -13.35 14.35
CA LEU A 348 -3.00 -12.02 14.23
C LEU A 348 -4.09 -11.80 15.29
N ASN A 349 -4.72 -12.87 15.80
CA ASN A 349 -5.72 -12.76 16.87
C ASN A 349 -5.12 -12.29 18.20
N ALA A 350 -3.82 -12.49 18.42
CA ALA A 350 -3.14 -12.07 19.64
C ALA A 350 -2.91 -10.56 19.72
N PHE A 351 -3.03 -9.84 18.59
CA PHE A 351 -2.97 -8.39 18.58
C PHE A 351 -4.19 -7.81 19.33
N PRO A 352 -4.01 -6.81 20.22
CA PRO A 352 -5.06 -6.41 21.15
C PRO A 352 -6.27 -5.76 20.47
N LYS A 353 -6.02 -4.88 19.49
CA LYS A 353 -7.02 -4.03 18.83
C LYS A 353 -7.10 -4.21 17.31
N LEU A 354 -6.44 -5.24 16.77
CA LEU A 354 -6.36 -5.44 15.33
C LEU A 354 -7.71 -5.87 14.76
N VAL A 355 -8.27 -5.05 13.86
CA VAL A 355 -9.58 -5.24 13.24
C VAL A 355 -9.55 -5.12 11.71
N ASP A 356 -8.57 -4.44 11.15
CA ASP A 356 -8.39 -4.30 9.69
C ASP A 356 -7.12 -5.01 9.24
N ILE A 357 -7.28 -5.99 8.35
CA ILE A 357 -6.19 -6.85 7.88
C ILE A 357 -6.26 -6.99 6.36
N ARG A 358 -5.10 -6.83 5.71
CA ARG A 358 -4.93 -7.19 4.29
C ARG A 358 -3.94 -8.32 4.12
N LEU A 359 -4.40 -9.46 3.63
CA LEU A 359 -3.58 -10.64 3.28
C LEU A 359 -3.59 -10.93 1.77
N SER A 360 -4.31 -10.15 0.96
CA SER A 360 -4.41 -10.34 -0.50
C SER A 360 -3.04 -10.49 -1.16
N ARG A 361 -2.92 -11.39 -2.14
CA ARG A 361 -1.65 -11.68 -2.85
C ARG A 361 -0.55 -12.25 -1.95
N ASN A 362 -0.91 -12.95 -0.89
CA ASN A 362 -0.02 -13.88 -0.19
C ASN A 362 -0.40 -15.31 -0.58
N PRO A 363 0.54 -16.26 -0.66
CA PRO A 363 0.24 -17.66 -0.94
C PRO A 363 -0.88 -18.24 -0.06
N VAL A 364 -0.92 -17.90 1.24
CA VAL A 364 -1.97 -18.36 2.18
C VAL A 364 -3.38 -17.89 1.83
N ALA A 365 -3.54 -16.78 1.11
CA ALA A 365 -4.84 -16.14 0.85
C ALA A 365 -5.12 -15.94 -0.65
N ASP A 366 -4.26 -16.43 -1.53
CA ASP A 366 -4.38 -16.31 -2.99
C ASP A 366 -4.91 -17.63 -3.58
N PRO A 367 -6.17 -17.68 -4.06
CA PRO A 367 -6.73 -18.88 -4.66
C PRO A 367 -5.90 -19.42 -5.84
N GLY A 368 -5.22 -18.54 -6.58
CA GLY A 368 -4.34 -18.94 -7.69
C GLY A 368 -3.09 -19.71 -7.25
N GLN A 369 -2.76 -19.67 -5.95
CA GLN A 369 -1.63 -20.37 -5.35
C GLN A 369 -2.07 -21.47 -4.37
N GLY A 370 -3.35 -21.85 -4.38
CA GLY A 370 -3.90 -22.82 -3.42
C GLY A 370 -4.16 -22.23 -2.03
N GLY A 371 -4.26 -20.91 -1.92
CA GLY A 371 -4.60 -20.22 -0.68
C GLY A 371 -6.02 -20.54 -0.20
N ILE A 372 -6.24 -20.35 1.10
CA ILE A 372 -7.52 -20.67 1.72
C ILE A 372 -8.62 -19.67 1.32
N PRO A 373 -9.88 -20.12 1.21
CA PRO A 373 -11.01 -19.24 0.90
C PRO A 373 -11.23 -18.13 1.94
N ARG A 374 -11.86 -17.03 1.50
CA ARG A 374 -12.20 -15.88 2.36
C ARG A 374 -12.98 -16.29 3.62
N PHE A 375 -13.96 -17.17 3.50
CA PHE A 375 -14.77 -17.61 4.66
C PHE A 375 -13.91 -18.32 5.72
N VAL A 376 -12.86 -19.04 5.31
CA VAL A 376 -11.92 -19.69 6.23
C VAL A 376 -11.09 -18.64 6.96
N LEU A 377 -10.62 -17.60 6.25
CA LEU A 377 -9.93 -16.47 6.87
C LEU A 377 -10.82 -15.74 7.88
N ILE A 378 -12.07 -15.44 7.53
CA ILE A 378 -13.05 -14.80 8.42
C ILE A 378 -13.27 -15.65 9.68
N ALA A 379 -13.45 -16.97 9.51
CA ALA A 379 -13.65 -17.88 10.62
C ALA A 379 -12.39 -18.05 11.49
N ARG A 380 -11.18 -17.92 10.93
CA ARG A 380 -9.93 -18.02 11.70
C ARG A 380 -9.53 -16.70 12.37
N LEU A 381 -9.97 -15.55 11.86
CA LEU A 381 -9.72 -14.21 12.41
C LEU A 381 -10.92 -13.72 13.23
N SER A 382 -10.85 -13.82 14.55
CA SER A 382 -11.98 -13.60 15.46
C SER A 382 -12.43 -12.14 15.58
N LYS A 383 -11.49 -11.21 15.48
CA LYS A 383 -11.70 -9.77 15.70
C LYS A 383 -11.83 -8.96 14.41
N VAL A 384 -11.59 -9.56 13.24
CA VAL A 384 -11.48 -8.79 11.98
C VAL A 384 -12.84 -8.18 11.58
N GLU A 385 -12.86 -6.89 11.30
CA GLU A 385 -14.03 -6.16 10.79
C GLU A 385 -13.84 -5.80 9.32
N ILE A 386 -12.60 -5.65 8.87
CA ILE A 386 -12.25 -5.38 7.48
C ILE A 386 -11.19 -6.39 7.04
N LEU A 387 -11.51 -7.19 6.03
CA LEU A 387 -10.60 -8.18 5.46
C LEU A 387 -10.39 -7.89 3.98
N ASN A 388 -9.13 -7.67 3.58
CA ASN A 388 -8.73 -7.35 2.22
C ASN A 388 -9.45 -6.12 1.63
N GLY A 389 -9.80 -5.16 2.48
CA GLY A 389 -10.52 -3.94 2.10
C GLY A 389 -12.05 -4.09 1.99
N SER A 390 -12.59 -5.27 2.32
CA SER A 390 -14.04 -5.52 2.36
C SER A 390 -14.51 -5.77 3.79
N GLU A 391 -15.59 -5.10 4.18
CA GLU A 391 -16.26 -5.27 5.48
C GLU A 391 -16.68 -6.73 5.71
N VAL A 392 -16.56 -7.18 6.95
CA VAL A 392 -17.05 -8.47 7.44
C VAL A 392 -18.26 -8.20 8.31
N SER A 393 -19.45 -8.29 7.71
CA SER A 393 -20.69 -8.08 8.45
C SER A 393 -20.92 -9.18 9.51
N PRO A 394 -21.72 -8.93 10.57
CA PRO A 394 -22.06 -9.97 11.54
C PRO A 394 -22.72 -11.21 10.93
N ARG A 395 -23.46 -11.04 9.83
CA ARG A 395 -24.05 -12.14 9.06
C ARG A 395 -22.98 -12.95 8.33
N ASP A 396 -22.11 -12.26 7.59
CA ASP A 396 -20.99 -12.89 6.86
C ASP A 396 -20.09 -13.69 7.80
N ARG A 397 -19.77 -13.11 8.97
CA ARG A 397 -19.02 -13.80 10.03
C ARG A 397 -19.69 -15.09 10.47
N LYS A 398 -20.98 -15.02 10.82
CA LYS A 398 -21.73 -16.19 11.28
C LYS A 398 -21.78 -17.28 10.21
N ASP A 399 -22.08 -16.92 8.97
CA ASP A 399 -22.19 -17.86 7.86
C ASP A 399 -20.82 -18.49 7.56
N SER A 400 -19.75 -17.68 7.57
CA SER A 400 -18.36 -18.13 7.39
C SER A 400 -17.89 -19.08 8.49
N GLU A 401 -18.18 -18.78 9.76
CA GLU A 401 -17.83 -19.64 10.90
C GLU A 401 -18.56 -20.98 10.85
N ILE A 402 -19.86 -21.00 10.53
CA ILE A 402 -20.63 -22.24 10.35
C ILE A 402 -20.06 -23.07 9.19
N ARG A 403 -19.75 -22.41 8.06
CA ARG A 403 -19.16 -23.06 6.88
C ARG A 403 -17.80 -23.68 7.21
N TYR A 404 -16.98 -22.97 7.98
CA TYR A 404 -15.69 -23.46 8.46
C TYR A 404 -15.82 -24.66 9.40
N ILE A 405 -16.75 -24.65 10.37
CA ILE A 405 -16.96 -25.80 11.27
C ILE A 405 -17.31 -27.05 10.45
N ARG A 406 -18.20 -26.93 9.46
CA ARG A 406 -18.60 -28.04 8.59
C ARG A 406 -17.45 -28.55 7.74
N LEU A 407 -16.64 -27.65 7.18
CA LEU A 407 -15.42 -28.01 6.43
C LEU A 407 -14.49 -28.87 7.28
N VAL A 408 -14.19 -28.44 8.50
CA VAL A 408 -13.31 -29.19 9.42
C VAL A 408 -13.92 -30.55 9.80
N MET A 409 -15.24 -30.62 10.00
CA MET A 409 -15.94 -31.88 10.27
C MET A 409 -15.89 -32.86 9.10
N SER A 410 -15.88 -32.37 7.85
CA SER A 410 -15.77 -33.23 6.67
C SER A 410 -14.34 -33.72 6.41
N GLU A 411 -13.34 -32.89 6.69
CA GLU A 411 -11.94 -33.18 6.35
C GLU A 411 -11.23 -34.09 7.38
N LEU A 412 -11.65 -34.07 8.66
CA LEU A 412 -10.90 -34.72 9.74
C LEU A 412 -11.76 -35.76 10.46
N HIS A 413 -11.50 -37.04 10.14
CA HIS A 413 -12.02 -38.18 10.89
C HIS A 413 -11.02 -38.55 12.00
N GLU A 414 -11.44 -38.36 13.26
CA GLU A 414 -11.00 -39.10 14.46
C GLU A 414 -9.77 -38.69 15.30
N ASN A 415 -8.97 -37.66 14.98
CA ASN A 415 -7.89 -37.19 15.90
C ASN A 415 -8.11 -35.78 16.51
N PRO A 416 -8.62 -35.69 17.76
CA PRO A 416 -8.89 -34.42 18.42
C PRO A 416 -7.67 -33.51 18.62
N GLU A 417 -6.47 -34.07 18.83
CA GLU A 417 -5.26 -33.27 19.08
C GLU A 417 -4.76 -32.59 17.80
N GLU A 418 -4.88 -33.27 16.67
CA GLU A 418 -4.51 -32.73 15.35
C GLU A 418 -5.48 -31.62 14.91
N ILE A 419 -6.78 -31.79 15.18
CA ILE A 419 -7.78 -30.74 14.98
C ILE A 419 -7.45 -29.51 15.82
N LYS A 420 -7.07 -29.69 17.09
CA LYS A 420 -6.72 -28.58 17.98
C LYS A 420 -5.49 -27.81 17.49
N GLN A 421 -4.51 -28.50 16.91
CA GLN A 421 -3.29 -27.89 16.39
C GLN A 421 -3.53 -27.15 15.06
N LEU A 422 -4.25 -27.77 14.13
CA LEU A 422 -4.50 -27.20 12.79
C LEU A 422 -5.66 -26.20 12.76
N HIS A 423 -6.60 -26.30 13.70
CA HIS A 423 -7.82 -25.51 13.76
C HIS A 423 -8.08 -25.01 15.20
N PRO A 424 -7.26 -24.09 15.72
CA PRO A 424 -7.32 -23.66 17.13
C PRO A 424 -8.68 -23.08 17.53
N ARG A 425 -9.42 -22.49 16.57
CA ARG A 425 -10.75 -21.93 16.79
C ARG A 425 -11.91 -22.93 16.63
N TYR A 426 -11.66 -24.15 16.15
CA TYR A 426 -12.75 -25.08 15.83
C TYR A 426 -13.60 -25.44 17.05
N ALA A 427 -12.96 -25.78 18.18
CA ALA A 427 -13.67 -26.19 19.38
C ALA A 427 -14.55 -25.08 19.97
N GLU A 428 -14.03 -23.84 20.03
CA GLU A 428 -14.80 -22.69 20.52
C GLU A 428 -15.98 -22.36 19.59
N LEU A 429 -15.78 -22.41 18.27
CA LEU A 429 -16.79 -22.07 17.29
C LEU A 429 -17.91 -23.12 17.25
N LYS A 430 -17.56 -24.39 17.36
CA LYS A 430 -18.54 -25.49 17.45
C LYS A 430 -19.46 -25.32 18.66
N ILE A 431 -18.89 -24.94 19.81
CA ILE A 431 -19.66 -24.65 21.03
C ILE A 431 -20.52 -23.39 20.86
N SER A 432 -19.96 -22.30 20.32
CA SER A 432 -20.68 -21.03 20.18
C SER A 432 -21.87 -21.11 19.22
N HIS A 433 -21.75 -21.95 18.17
CA HIS A 433 -22.81 -22.14 17.17
C HIS A 433 -23.72 -23.34 17.44
N GLY A 434 -23.47 -24.11 18.51
CA GLY A 434 -24.33 -25.23 18.93
C GLY A 434 -24.42 -26.37 17.91
N ILE A 435 -23.32 -26.67 17.19
CA ILE A 435 -23.28 -27.72 16.17
C ILE A 435 -22.84 -29.03 16.83
N GLU A 436 -23.75 -30.01 16.92
CA GLU A 436 -23.46 -31.35 17.44
C GLU A 436 -22.72 -32.21 16.41
N ASP A 437 -21.97 -33.21 16.89
CA ASP A 437 -21.44 -34.26 16.01
C ASP A 437 -22.60 -35.05 15.42
N GLU A 438 -22.90 -34.86 14.13
CA GLU A 438 -23.84 -35.71 13.43
C GLU A 438 -23.28 -37.14 13.39
N ARG A 439 -23.64 -37.96 14.39
CA ARG A 439 -23.55 -39.41 14.25
C ARG A 439 -24.72 -39.84 13.37
N PRO A 440 -24.50 -40.47 12.20
CA PRO A 440 -25.58 -41.17 11.53
C PRO A 440 -26.00 -42.31 12.46
N SER A 441 -27.11 -42.13 13.16
CA SER A 441 -27.72 -43.19 13.94
C SER A 441 -28.24 -44.22 12.95
N VAL A 442 -27.57 -45.37 12.90
CA VAL A 442 -28.02 -46.57 12.19
C VAL A 442 -29.24 -47.09 12.94
N GLY A 443 -30.38 -46.47 12.71
CA GLY A 443 -31.67 -46.82 13.29
C GLY A 443 -32.72 -46.76 12.20
N ALA A 444 -33.21 -47.93 11.79
CA ALA A 444 -34.29 -48.04 10.83
C ALA A 444 -35.51 -47.21 11.27
N ALA A 445 -35.84 -46.16 10.53
CA ALA A 445 -37.02 -45.35 10.75
C ALA A 445 -37.72 -45.07 9.41
N GLY A 446 -39.05 -45.23 9.41
CA GLY A 446 -39.93 -45.00 8.27
C GLY A 446 -39.90 -43.57 7.72
N PRO A 447 -40.75 -43.25 6.72
CA PRO A 447 -40.59 -42.07 5.88
C PRO A 447 -40.67 -40.78 6.71
N GLN A 448 -39.51 -40.19 6.99
CA GLN A 448 -39.37 -38.89 7.63
C GLN A 448 -39.67 -37.78 6.61
N LYS A 449 -40.43 -36.77 7.04
CA LYS A 449 -40.80 -35.60 6.24
C LYS A 449 -39.52 -34.84 5.82
N MET A 450 -39.21 -34.85 4.52
CA MET A 450 -38.07 -34.17 3.89
C MET A 450 -38.19 -32.63 3.83
N ALA A 451 -38.45 -31.96 4.96
CA ALA A 451 -38.62 -30.50 4.97
C ALA A 451 -37.42 -29.74 5.59
N SER A 452 -36.53 -30.40 6.32
CA SER A 452 -35.50 -29.73 7.15
C SER A 452 -34.08 -29.69 6.56
N GLY A 453 -33.86 -30.11 5.31
CA GLY A 453 -32.51 -30.21 4.69
C GLY A 453 -32.34 -29.58 3.32
N LEU A 454 -33.27 -28.72 2.89
CA LEU A 454 -33.23 -28.07 1.56
C LEU A 454 -32.64 -26.65 1.65
N LEU A 455 -31.60 -26.40 0.87
CA LEU A 455 -31.00 -25.09 0.64
C LEU A 455 -31.85 -24.30 -0.38
N SER A 456 -32.20 -23.06 -0.05
CA SER A 456 -32.87 -22.14 -0.97
C SER A 456 -31.83 -21.31 -1.74
N ILE A 457 -31.46 -21.72 -2.95
CA ILE A 457 -30.45 -21.03 -3.77
C ILE A 457 -31.09 -20.21 -4.90
N THR A 458 -30.46 -19.12 -5.32
CA THR A 458 -30.91 -18.29 -6.44
C THR A 458 -29.99 -18.48 -7.64
N LEU A 459 -30.55 -18.90 -8.77
CA LEU A 459 -29.83 -19.16 -10.01
C LEU A 459 -30.03 -17.98 -10.98
N LYS A 460 -28.96 -17.41 -11.53
CA LYS A 460 -29.01 -16.27 -12.46
C LYS A 460 -28.21 -16.57 -13.73
N CYS A 461 -28.83 -16.44 -14.91
CA CYS A 461 -28.13 -16.56 -16.19
C CYS A 461 -27.37 -15.27 -16.51
N VAL A 462 -26.09 -15.39 -16.88
CA VAL A 462 -25.22 -14.26 -17.24
C VAL A 462 -24.56 -14.40 -18.63
N GLY A 463 -24.60 -15.59 -19.23
CA GLY A 463 -24.02 -15.83 -20.56
C GLY A 463 -24.77 -15.12 -21.69
N ALA A 464 -24.02 -14.53 -22.63
CA ALA A 464 -24.57 -13.72 -23.72
C ALA A 464 -25.44 -14.53 -24.68
N SER A 465 -25.10 -15.80 -24.96
CA SER A 465 -25.91 -16.69 -25.80
C SER A 465 -27.19 -17.21 -25.12
N ILE A 466 -27.24 -17.16 -23.79
CA ILE A 466 -28.32 -17.74 -22.97
C ILE A 466 -29.55 -16.81 -22.95
N GLY A 467 -29.36 -15.52 -23.22
CA GLY A 467 -30.37 -14.46 -23.18
C GLY A 467 -30.76 -14.05 -21.76
N GLU A 468 -31.36 -12.87 -21.59
CA GLU A 468 -31.87 -12.41 -20.29
C GLU A 468 -33.03 -13.29 -19.82
N LYS A 469 -32.72 -14.23 -18.92
CA LYS A 469 -33.72 -15.05 -18.21
C LYS A 469 -33.88 -14.55 -16.79
N PRO A 470 -35.13 -14.50 -16.26
CA PRO A 470 -35.36 -14.07 -14.89
C PRO A 470 -34.65 -15.03 -13.90
N PRO A 471 -34.11 -14.52 -12.78
CA PRO A 471 -33.49 -15.36 -11.77
C PRO A 471 -34.50 -16.33 -11.16
N LEU A 472 -34.05 -17.56 -10.88
CA LEU A 472 -34.88 -18.63 -10.34
C LEU A 472 -34.39 -19.05 -8.96
N THR A 473 -35.24 -18.91 -7.94
CA THR A 473 -34.98 -19.44 -6.60
C THR A 473 -35.49 -20.88 -6.49
N LYS A 474 -34.62 -21.81 -6.09
CA LYS A 474 -34.91 -23.24 -5.99
C LYS A 474 -34.48 -23.79 -4.63
N LYS A 475 -35.31 -24.67 -4.08
CA LYS A 475 -35.00 -25.42 -2.86
C LYS A 475 -34.41 -26.78 -3.25
N LEU A 476 -33.13 -27.00 -2.99
CA LEU A 476 -32.39 -28.21 -3.35
C LEU A 476 -31.75 -28.85 -2.12
N PRO A 477 -31.63 -30.19 -2.05
CA PRO A 477 -30.87 -30.84 -0.99
C PRO A 477 -29.43 -30.35 -0.94
N ALA A 478 -28.89 -30.18 0.26
CA ALA A 478 -27.49 -29.79 0.44
C ALA A 478 -26.50 -30.80 -0.17
N THR A 479 -26.91 -32.06 -0.32
CA THR A 479 -26.14 -33.13 -0.97
C THR A 479 -26.18 -33.09 -2.51
N THR A 480 -26.84 -32.11 -3.12
CA THR A 480 -26.85 -31.96 -4.59
C THR A 480 -25.43 -31.67 -5.06
N THR A 481 -24.90 -32.42 -6.03
CA THR A 481 -23.55 -32.16 -6.56
C THR A 481 -23.56 -31.06 -7.62
N VAL A 482 -22.41 -30.43 -7.89
CA VAL A 482 -22.27 -29.45 -8.97
C VAL A 482 -22.69 -30.05 -10.31
N GLY A 483 -22.29 -31.29 -10.61
CA GLY A 483 -22.72 -31.98 -11.83
C GLY A 483 -24.24 -32.14 -11.92
N LYS A 484 -24.91 -32.50 -10.80
CA LYS A 484 -26.38 -32.57 -10.74
C LYS A 484 -27.01 -31.19 -10.89
N LEU A 485 -26.40 -30.15 -10.29
CA LEU A 485 -26.89 -28.78 -10.39
C LEU A 485 -26.79 -28.26 -11.83
N LYS A 486 -25.72 -28.56 -12.58
CA LYS A 486 -25.59 -28.23 -14.01
C LYS A 486 -26.76 -28.80 -14.82
N ILE A 487 -27.06 -30.09 -14.64
CA ILE A 487 -28.18 -30.78 -15.30
C ILE A 487 -29.53 -30.13 -14.92
N LEU A 488 -29.71 -29.78 -13.64
CA LEU A 488 -30.92 -29.08 -13.19
C LEU A 488 -31.05 -27.69 -13.82
N CYS A 489 -29.96 -26.93 -13.96
CA CYS A 489 -29.94 -25.63 -14.62
C CYS A 489 -30.33 -25.74 -16.11
N GLU A 490 -29.85 -26.75 -16.83
CA GLU A 490 -30.27 -27.03 -18.21
C GLU A 490 -31.79 -27.23 -18.29
N SER A 491 -32.36 -27.99 -17.36
CA SER A 491 -33.81 -28.22 -17.28
C SER A 491 -34.59 -26.97 -16.88
N PHE A 492 -34.13 -26.22 -15.88
CA PHE A 492 -34.85 -25.06 -15.35
C PHE A 492 -34.89 -23.91 -16.35
N PHE A 493 -33.78 -23.67 -17.04
CA PHE A 493 -33.66 -22.59 -18.02
C PHE A 493 -33.93 -23.07 -19.45
N LYS A 494 -34.24 -24.35 -19.68
CA LYS A 494 -34.50 -24.93 -21.02
C LYS A 494 -33.36 -24.65 -22.00
N LEU A 495 -32.12 -24.86 -21.57
CA LEU A 495 -30.93 -24.66 -22.40
C LEU A 495 -30.83 -25.82 -23.39
N LYS A 496 -30.75 -25.53 -24.70
CA LYS A 496 -30.52 -26.55 -25.73
C LYS A 496 -29.06 -26.46 -26.18
N SER A 497 -28.30 -27.53 -25.95
CA SER A 497 -26.93 -27.70 -26.45
C SER A 497 -25.86 -26.74 -25.88
N ILE A 498 -26.10 -26.17 -24.69
CA ILE A 498 -25.13 -25.32 -23.97
C ILE A 498 -24.67 -26.08 -22.74
N LYS A 499 -23.35 -26.23 -22.56
CA LYS A 499 -22.77 -26.74 -21.31
C LYS A 499 -22.64 -25.60 -20.30
N PRO A 500 -23.34 -25.66 -19.17
CA PRO A 500 -23.28 -24.58 -18.20
C PRO A 500 -22.01 -24.60 -17.36
N LYS A 501 -21.38 -23.44 -17.20
CA LYS A 501 -20.43 -23.15 -16.12
C LYS A 501 -21.17 -22.48 -14.97
N LEU A 502 -20.89 -22.93 -13.75
CA LEU A 502 -21.52 -22.42 -12.53
C LEU A 502 -20.50 -21.60 -11.75
N PHE A 503 -20.87 -20.40 -11.33
CA PHE A 503 -20.06 -19.58 -10.46
C PHE A 503 -20.85 -19.19 -9.20
N LEU A 504 -20.24 -19.28 -8.04
CA LEU A 504 -20.80 -18.76 -6.80
C LEU A 504 -20.51 -17.26 -6.69
N GLN A 505 -21.57 -16.46 -6.63
CA GLN A 505 -21.47 -15.03 -6.34
C GLN A 505 -21.59 -14.82 -4.83
N GLU A 506 -20.46 -14.53 -4.20
CA GLU A 506 -20.42 -14.12 -2.79
C GLU A 506 -20.80 -12.64 -2.65
N GLU A 507 -21.52 -12.30 -1.58
CA GLU A 507 -21.94 -10.93 -1.29
C GLU A 507 -20.70 -10.07 -1.00
N GLY A 508 -20.52 -8.98 -1.75
CA GLY A 508 -19.35 -8.09 -1.62
C GLY A 508 -18.09 -8.51 -2.39
N SER A 509 -18.06 -9.68 -3.05
CA SER A 509 -16.96 -10.07 -3.94
C SER A 509 -17.14 -9.48 -5.35
N PRO A 510 -16.13 -8.79 -5.93
CA PRO A 510 -16.22 -8.26 -7.29
C PRO A 510 -16.14 -9.35 -8.37
N LEU A 511 -15.64 -10.55 -8.03
CA LEU A 511 -15.50 -11.68 -8.95
C LEU A 511 -16.16 -12.94 -8.37
N PRO A 512 -16.96 -13.67 -9.17
CA PRO A 512 -17.60 -14.89 -8.73
C PRO A 512 -16.63 -16.10 -8.80
N ILE A 513 -16.82 -17.08 -7.92
CA ILE A 513 -15.93 -18.25 -7.77
C ILE A 513 -16.42 -19.39 -8.67
N LEU A 514 -15.57 -19.91 -9.56
CA LEU A 514 -15.94 -21.03 -10.45
C LEU A 514 -16.10 -22.34 -9.66
N LEU A 515 -17.20 -23.06 -9.90
CA LEU A 515 -17.49 -24.37 -9.32
C LEU A 515 -17.01 -25.48 -10.29
N GLU A 516 -15.74 -25.86 -10.18
CA GLU A 516 -15.10 -26.83 -11.10
C GLU A 516 -15.37 -28.30 -10.75
N ASP A 517 -15.38 -28.65 -9.46
CA ASP A 517 -15.53 -30.04 -9.01
C ASP A 517 -16.98 -30.52 -9.16
N GLU A 518 -17.23 -31.38 -10.15
CA GLU A 518 -18.55 -31.94 -10.44
C GLU A 518 -19.08 -32.90 -9.36
N MET A 519 -18.18 -33.47 -8.56
CA MET A 519 -18.50 -34.44 -7.51
C MET A 519 -18.76 -33.78 -6.17
N ALA A 520 -18.23 -32.57 -5.95
CA ALA A 520 -18.48 -31.79 -4.75
C ALA A 520 -19.98 -31.46 -4.61
N SER A 521 -20.52 -31.67 -3.41
CA SER A 521 -21.88 -31.28 -3.07
C SER A 521 -22.01 -29.78 -2.78
N LEU A 522 -23.23 -29.24 -2.84
CA LEU A 522 -23.50 -27.86 -2.43
C LEU A 522 -23.04 -27.62 -0.98
N MET A 523 -23.15 -28.64 -0.13
CA MET A 523 -22.64 -28.61 1.24
C MET A 523 -21.10 -28.56 1.28
N ASP A 524 -20.41 -29.38 0.51
CA ASP A 524 -18.93 -29.43 0.47
C ASP A 524 -18.35 -28.10 -0.04
N LEU A 525 -19.07 -27.47 -0.98
CA LEU A 525 -18.75 -26.14 -1.49
C LEU A 525 -19.25 -25.01 -0.58
N GLY A 526 -19.94 -25.34 0.52
CA GLY A 526 -20.46 -24.41 1.51
C GLY A 526 -21.47 -23.40 0.97
N ILE A 527 -22.25 -23.80 -0.03
CA ILE A 527 -23.37 -23.04 -0.58
C ILE A 527 -24.51 -23.07 0.45
N GLY A 528 -24.97 -21.89 0.86
CA GLY A 528 -25.96 -21.69 1.92
C GLY A 528 -27.35 -21.34 1.40
N ASN A 529 -28.25 -21.03 2.33
CA ASN A 529 -29.51 -20.39 1.97
C ASN A 529 -29.25 -18.98 1.41
N GLU A 530 -30.01 -18.62 0.38
CA GLU A 530 -29.97 -17.35 -0.33
C GLU A 530 -28.70 -17.12 -1.17
N SER A 531 -27.80 -18.10 -1.28
CA SER A 531 -26.63 -18.01 -2.16
C SER A 531 -27.04 -17.80 -3.62
N ILE A 532 -26.28 -16.95 -4.33
CA ILE A 532 -26.49 -16.66 -5.74
C ILE A 532 -25.48 -17.46 -6.57
N ILE A 533 -25.98 -18.28 -7.48
CA ILE A 533 -25.15 -19.01 -8.44
C ILE A 533 -25.40 -18.44 -9.83
N LEU A 534 -24.33 -17.94 -10.44
CA LEU A 534 -24.32 -17.45 -11.80
C LEU A 534 -24.10 -18.62 -12.76
N LEU A 535 -24.87 -18.61 -13.84
CA LEU A 535 -24.83 -19.59 -14.91
C LEU A 535 -24.28 -18.91 -16.17
N ASP A 536 -23.13 -19.39 -16.63
CA ASP A 536 -22.49 -18.92 -17.86
C ASP A 536 -22.32 -20.07 -18.87
N GLU A 537 -21.93 -19.73 -20.09
CA GLU A 537 -21.61 -20.70 -21.14
C GLU A 537 -20.13 -21.10 -21.13
N GLU A 538 -19.87 -22.38 -21.37
CA GLU A 538 -18.52 -22.85 -21.70
C GLU A 538 -18.17 -22.39 -23.13
N SER A 539 -17.16 -21.52 -23.26
CA SER A 539 -16.67 -20.97 -24.52
C SER A 539 -16.15 -22.02 -25.50
#